data_AF-A0A3B8HHC2-F1
#
_entry.id   AF-A0A3B8HHC2-F1
#
_cell.length_a   1.000
_cell.length_b   1.000
_cell.length_c   1.000
_cell.angle_alpha   90.00
_cell.angle_beta   90.00
_cell.angle_gamma   90.00
#
_symmetry.space_group_name_H-M   'P 1'
#
loop_
_entity.id
_entity.type
_entity.pdbx_description
1 polymer ?
#
loop_
_entity_poly.entity_id
_entity_poly.type
_entity_poly.pdbx_seq_one_letter_code
_entity_poly.pdbx_strand_id
1 'polypeptide(L)'
;MSILSAIPVVGAIIERGLGIIDQLVEDKDQAAKLKAEFQLQAMQADYSAINAEIQAQAQIVAAEAQGQSWLQRNWRPVLMLVIVAIVANNYIIYPYLELFGVKATPLELPERMWSLMQIGVGGYVVGRSAEKVAEVFKK
;
A
#
# COMPACT_ATOMS: atom_id res chain seq x y z
N MET A 1 12.39 4.13 -18.13
CA MET A 1 12.49 5.54 -17.67
C MET A 1 12.30 5.54 -16.17
N SER A 2 13.36 5.88 -15.45
CA SER A 2 13.53 5.60 -14.03
C SER A 2 12.76 6.60 -13.15
N ILE A 3 12.23 6.12 -12.04
CA ILE A 3 11.49 6.83 -10.98
C ILE A 3 12.29 8.01 -10.39
N LEU A 4 13.58 8.11 -10.71
CA LEU A 4 14.49 9.21 -10.37
C LEU A 4 14.07 10.58 -10.95
N SER A 5 13.17 10.64 -11.94
CA SER A 5 12.66 11.90 -12.50
C SER A 5 11.53 12.54 -11.68
N ALA A 6 11.06 11.90 -10.60
CA ALA A 6 9.88 12.37 -9.87
C ALA A 6 10.16 13.50 -8.86
N ILE A 7 11.42 13.86 -8.61
CA ILE A 7 11.79 15.00 -7.74
C ILE A 7 12.82 15.89 -8.46
N PRO A 8 12.39 16.94 -9.19
CA PRO A 8 13.28 17.75 -10.04
C PRO A 8 14.40 18.47 -9.28
N VAL A 9 14.24 18.68 -7.97
CA VAL A 9 15.23 19.36 -7.11
C VAL A 9 16.44 18.47 -6.81
N VAL A 10 16.23 17.16 -6.65
CA VAL A 10 17.30 16.21 -6.29
C VAL A 10 18.21 15.92 -7.48
N GLY A 11 17.63 15.76 -8.67
CA GLY A 11 18.40 15.59 -9.92
C GLY A 11 19.35 16.77 -10.17
N ALA A 12 18.91 18.00 -9.92
CA ALA A 12 19.72 19.21 -10.12
C ALA A 12 20.91 19.34 -9.15
N ILE A 13 20.79 18.81 -7.93
CA ILE A 13 21.87 18.82 -6.93
C ILE A 13 22.92 17.76 -7.28
N ILE A 14 22.48 16.58 -7.72
CA ILE A 14 23.37 15.50 -8.17
C ILE A 14 24.17 15.94 -9.40
N GLU A 15 23.53 16.56 -10.39
CA GLU A 15 24.22 17.07 -11.59
C GLU A 15 25.26 18.14 -11.27
N ARG A 16 24.97 19.05 -10.32
CA ARG A 16 25.94 20.07 -9.86
C ARG A 16 27.12 19.44 -9.11
N GLY A 17 26.87 18.45 -8.25
CA GLY A 17 27.93 17.72 -7.55
C GLY A 17 28.87 16.98 -8.51
N LEU A 18 28.30 16.32 -9.53
CA LEU A 18 29.07 15.62 -10.57
C LEU A 18 29.89 16.60 -11.43
N GLY A 19 29.37 17.79 -11.73
CA GLY A 19 30.09 18.83 -12.46
C GLY A 19 31.28 19.42 -11.69
N ILE A 20 31.18 19.49 -10.36
CA ILE A 20 32.30 19.94 -9.49
C ILE A 20 33.40 18.88 -9.44
N ILE A 21 33.05 17.59 -9.42
CA ILE A 21 34.02 16.48 -9.46
C ILE A 21 34.79 16.47 -10.78
N ASP A 22 34.14 16.77 -11.91
CA ASP A 22 34.80 16.91 -13.21
C ASP A 22 35.76 18.10 -13.29
N GLN A 23 35.48 19.17 -12.54
CA GLN A 23 36.25 20.41 -12.59
C GLN A 23 37.47 20.40 -11.65
N LEU A 24 37.47 19.52 -10.64
CA LEU A 24 38.51 19.42 -9.61
C LEU A 24 39.46 18.23 -9.78
N VAL A 25 39.08 17.22 -10.58
CA VAL A 25 39.86 15.97 -10.73
C VAL A 25 40.34 15.83 -12.18
N GLU A 26 41.62 16.12 -12.43
CA GLU A 26 42.25 16.00 -13.76
C GLU A 26 42.45 14.53 -14.22
N ASP A 27 42.50 13.59 -13.26
CA ASP A 27 42.69 12.16 -13.53
C ASP A 27 41.34 11.46 -13.76
N LYS A 28 41.07 11.09 -15.01
CA LYS A 28 39.77 10.55 -15.46
C LYS A 28 39.35 9.27 -14.73
N ASP A 29 40.31 8.44 -14.31
CA ASP A 29 40.01 7.20 -13.58
C ASP A 29 39.63 7.46 -12.12
N GLN A 30 40.18 8.51 -11.50
CA GLN A 30 39.77 8.93 -10.15
C GLN A 30 38.43 9.66 -10.18
N ALA A 31 38.20 10.52 -11.17
CA ALA A 31 36.93 11.21 -11.37
C ALA A 31 35.77 10.20 -11.56
N ALA A 32 35.98 9.15 -12.36
CA ALA A 32 34.97 8.10 -12.56
C ALA A 32 34.63 7.35 -11.26
N LYS A 33 35.62 7.06 -10.42
CA LYS A 33 35.40 6.40 -9.10
C LYS A 33 34.66 7.31 -8.13
N LEU A 34 35.06 8.57 -7.99
CA LEU A 34 34.40 9.54 -7.11
C LEU A 34 32.95 9.81 -7.55
N LYS A 35 32.68 9.87 -8.86
CA LYS A 35 31.31 10.00 -9.37
C LYS A 35 30.44 8.80 -9.03
N ALA A 36 30.97 7.59 -9.17
CA ALA A 36 30.24 6.37 -8.83
C ALA A 36 29.94 6.31 -7.32
N GLU A 37 30.90 6.68 -6.48
CA GLU A 37 30.73 6.72 -5.03
C GLU A 37 29.75 7.81 -4.58
N PHE A 38 29.83 9.00 -5.20
CA PHE A 38 28.90 10.09 -4.94
C PHE A 38 27.46 9.75 -5.39
N GLN A 39 27.28 9.10 -6.55
CA GLN A 39 25.98 8.61 -6.99
C GLN A 39 25.41 7.56 -6.03
N LEU A 40 26.24 6.64 -5.53
CA LEU A 40 25.81 5.64 -4.54
C LEU A 40 25.40 6.28 -3.21
N GLN A 41 26.16 7.26 -2.71
CA GLN A 41 25.84 7.98 -1.48
C GLN A 41 24.59 8.85 -1.64
N ALA A 42 24.43 9.56 -2.76
CA ALA A 42 23.25 10.35 -3.05
C ALA A 42 21.99 9.46 -3.13
N MET A 43 22.07 8.32 -3.83
CA MET A 43 20.99 7.34 -3.85
C MET A 43 20.65 6.83 -2.45
N GLN A 44 21.65 6.44 -1.64
CA GLN A 44 21.41 5.99 -0.26
C GLN A 44 20.76 7.06 0.63
N ALA A 45 21.18 8.32 0.50
CA ALA A 45 20.59 9.44 1.22
C ALA A 45 19.13 9.66 0.81
N ASP A 46 18.82 9.60 -0.49
CA ASP A 46 17.45 9.71 -1.02
C ASP A 46 16.54 8.60 -0.50
N TYR A 47 17.03 7.35 -0.50
CA TYR A 47 16.28 6.23 0.08
C TYR A 47 16.02 6.43 1.58
N SER A 48 16.96 7.02 2.32
CA SER A 48 16.79 7.26 3.76
C SER A 48 15.74 8.34 4.05
N ALA A 49 15.71 9.43 3.27
CA ALA A 49 14.74 10.51 3.41
C ALA A 49 13.32 10.06 3.02
N ILE A 50 13.20 9.34 1.91
CA ILE A 50 11.92 8.76 1.46
C ILE A 50 11.41 7.74 2.48
N ASN A 51 12.28 6.87 3.02
CA ASN A 51 11.88 5.92 4.05
C ASN A 51 11.44 6.62 5.35
N ALA A 52 12.10 7.71 5.74
CA ALA A 52 11.72 8.48 6.92
C ALA A 52 10.33 9.14 6.74
N GLU A 53 10.04 9.68 5.56
CA GLU A 53 8.73 10.26 5.24
C GLU A 53 7.63 9.21 5.20
N ILE A 54 7.88 8.07 4.55
CA ILE A 54 6.94 6.93 4.54
C ILE A 54 6.68 6.42 5.96
N GLN A 55 7.71 6.33 6.80
CA GLN A 55 7.55 5.91 8.19
C GLN A 55 6.76 6.94 9.02
N ALA A 56 6.99 8.25 8.81
CA ALA A 56 6.23 9.30 9.49
C ALA A 56 4.75 9.28 9.10
N GLN A 57 4.45 9.15 7.81
CA GLN A 57 3.08 9.00 7.31
C GLN A 57 2.43 7.71 7.83
N ALA A 58 3.16 6.60 7.82
CA ALA A 58 2.68 5.34 8.39
C ALA A 58 2.43 5.45 9.90
N GLN A 59 3.23 6.19 10.65
CA GLN A 59 3.02 6.45 12.07
C GLN A 59 1.79 7.32 12.33
N ILE A 60 1.54 8.35 11.53
CA ILE A 60 0.32 9.18 11.63
C ILE A 60 -0.92 8.33 11.33
N VAL A 61 -0.90 7.58 10.23
CA VAL A 61 -2.00 6.67 9.86
C VAL A 61 -2.19 5.58 10.90
N ALA A 62 -1.11 5.05 11.48
CA ALA A 62 -1.18 4.08 12.57
C ALA A 62 -1.76 4.70 13.84
N ALA A 63 -1.38 5.94 14.20
CA ALA A 63 -1.91 6.65 15.36
C ALA A 63 -3.40 6.99 15.18
N GLU A 64 -3.82 7.39 13.97
CA GLU A 64 -5.21 7.63 13.61
C GLU A 64 -6.03 6.34 13.58
N ALA A 65 -5.48 5.25 13.03
CA ALA A 65 -6.11 3.93 13.02
C ALA A 65 -6.16 3.29 14.42
N GLN A 66 -5.23 3.64 15.31
CA GLN A 66 -5.23 3.24 16.73
C GLN A 66 -6.10 4.15 17.62
N GLY A 67 -6.69 5.21 17.05
CA GLY A 67 -7.61 6.14 17.73
C GLY A 67 -8.63 5.43 18.62
N GLN A 68 -8.92 6.07 19.76
CA GLN A 68 -9.64 5.54 20.93
C GLN A 68 -11.07 5.00 20.68
N SER A 69 -11.64 5.18 19.48
CA SER A 69 -13.01 4.78 19.18
C SER A 69 -13.09 3.32 18.74
N TRP A 70 -13.89 2.53 19.47
CA TRP A 70 -14.18 1.13 19.13
C TRP A 70 -14.68 0.98 17.68
N LEU A 71 -15.45 1.94 17.18
CA LEU A 71 -15.99 1.91 15.83
C LEU A 71 -14.90 2.05 14.76
N GLN A 72 -13.87 2.84 15.04
CA GLN A 72 -12.75 3.10 14.14
C GLN A 72 -11.79 1.91 14.03
N ARG A 73 -11.77 1.02 15.03
CA ARG A 73 -11.01 -0.24 15.00
C ARG A 73 -11.80 -1.37 14.34
N ASN A 74 -13.12 -1.38 14.54
CA ASN A 74 -13.99 -2.48 14.12
C ASN A 74 -14.72 -2.24 12.81
N TRP A 75 -14.63 -1.05 12.18
CA TRP A 75 -15.39 -0.80 10.95
C TRP A 75 -15.09 -1.81 9.83
N ARG A 76 -13.84 -2.28 9.68
CA ARG A 76 -13.47 -3.31 8.68
C ARG A 76 -14.17 -4.65 8.95
N PRO A 77 -14.04 -5.27 10.15
CA PRO A 77 -14.84 -6.44 10.52
C PRO A 77 -16.35 -6.22 10.39
N VAL A 78 -16.86 -5.06 10.84
CA VAL A 78 -18.29 -4.74 10.79
C VAL A 78 -18.80 -4.69 9.36
N LEU A 79 -18.05 -4.09 8.44
CA LEU A 79 -18.41 -4.03 7.02
C LEU A 79 -18.52 -5.45 6.44
N MET A 80 -17.55 -6.32 6.77
CA MET A 80 -17.58 -7.72 6.34
C MET A 80 -18.77 -8.49 6.96
N LEU A 81 -19.05 -8.30 8.24
CA LEU A 81 -20.19 -8.92 8.92
C LEU A 81 -21.53 -8.48 8.33
N VAL A 82 -21.68 -7.19 8.00
CA VAL A 82 -22.91 -6.66 7.35
C VAL A 82 -23.09 -7.28 5.97
N ILE A 83 -22.03 -7.34 5.16
CA ILE A 83 -22.07 -7.99 3.84
C ILE A 83 -22.48 -9.45 3.97
N VAL A 84 -21.85 -10.20 4.87
CA VAL A 84 -22.18 -11.62 5.11
C VAL A 84 -23.61 -11.76 5.62
N ALA A 85 -24.08 -10.87 6.50
CA ALA A 85 -25.45 -10.89 7.01
C ALA A 85 -26.48 -10.63 5.90
N ILE A 86 -26.21 -9.72 4.97
CA ILE A 86 -27.07 -9.46 3.80
C ILE A 86 -27.15 -10.71 2.91
N VAL A 87 -26.00 -11.32 2.61
CA VAL A 87 -25.93 -12.55 1.80
C VAL A 87 -26.64 -13.70 2.51
N ALA A 88 -26.40 -13.91 3.81
CA ALA A 88 -27.05 -14.95 4.61
C ALA A 88 -28.56 -14.70 4.72
N ASN A 89 -29.00 -13.46 4.87
CA ASN A 89 -30.41 -13.13 4.90
C ASN A 89 -31.11 -13.51 3.58
N ASN A 90 -30.48 -13.18 2.46
CA ASN A 90 -31.06 -13.39 1.13
C ASN A 90 -31.01 -14.84 0.64
N TYR A 91 -29.92 -15.57 0.91
CA TYR A 91 -29.71 -16.93 0.38
C TYR A 91 -29.89 -18.05 1.39
N ILE A 92 -29.99 -17.74 2.69
CA ILE A 92 -30.23 -18.74 3.75
C ILE A 92 -31.55 -18.42 4.44
N ILE A 93 -31.71 -17.24 5.04
CA ILE A 93 -32.92 -16.97 5.85
C ILE A 93 -34.17 -16.94 4.96
N TYR A 94 -34.12 -16.24 3.83
CA TYR A 94 -35.26 -16.14 2.90
C TYR A 94 -35.79 -17.49 2.41
N PRO A 95 -34.99 -18.41 1.81
CA PRO A 95 -35.52 -19.69 1.34
C PRO A 95 -36.07 -20.56 2.48
N TYR A 96 -35.48 -20.49 3.68
CA TYR A 96 -36.02 -21.19 4.84
C TYR A 96 -37.35 -20.58 5.31
N LEU A 97 -37.50 -19.26 5.31
CA LEU A 97 -38.76 -18.59 5.64
C LEU A 97 -39.87 -18.89 4.61
N GLU A 98 -39.51 -19.00 3.33
CA GLU A 98 -40.43 -19.37 2.26
C GLU A 98 -40.98 -20.80 2.45
N LEU A 99 -40.15 -21.74 2.92
CA LEU A 99 -40.59 -23.10 3.31
C LEU A 99 -41.63 -23.09 4.44
N PHE A 100 -41.61 -22.09 5.32
CA PHE A 100 -42.60 -21.89 6.37
C PHE A 100 -43.79 -21.00 5.95
N GLY A 101 -43.92 -20.69 4.66
CA GLY A 101 -45.06 -19.95 4.10
C GLY A 101 -44.99 -18.42 4.27
N VAL A 102 -43.85 -17.89 4.69
CA VAL A 102 -43.62 -16.44 4.80
C VAL A 102 -43.19 -15.91 3.44
N LYS A 103 -44.07 -15.16 2.77
CA LYS A 103 -43.74 -14.46 1.53
C LYS A 103 -43.01 -13.16 1.86
N ALA A 104 -41.69 -13.17 1.77
CA ALA A 104 -40.89 -11.95 1.70
C ALA A 104 -40.55 -11.65 0.23
N THR A 105 -39.96 -10.49 -0.06
CA THR A 105 -39.41 -10.18 -1.39
C THR A 105 -37.89 -10.36 -1.36
N PRO A 106 -37.28 -11.15 -2.26
CA PRO A 106 -35.84 -11.28 -2.28
C PRO A 106 -35.21 -9.94 -2.69
N LEU A 107 -34.25 -9.46 -1.90
CA LEU A 107 -33.36 -8.39 -2.33
C LEU A 107 -32.41 -8.94 -3.40
N GLU A 108 -32.63 -8.61 -4.67
CA GLU A 108 -31.67 -8.97 -5.70
C GLU A 108 -30.38 -8.18 -5.49
N LEU A 109 -29.30 -8.90 -5.19
CA LEU A 109 -27.98 -8.31 -5.02
C LEU A 109 -27.37 -8.03 -6.40
N PRO A 110 -27.09 -6.77 -6.76
CA PRO A 110 -26.57 -6.43 -8.07
C PRO A 110 -25.20 -7.08 -8.28
N GLU A 111 -24.91 -7.49 -9.52
CA GLU A 111 -23.66 -8.20 -9.88
C GLU A 111 -22.39 -7.47 -9.42
N ARG A 112 -22.41 -6.13 -9.49
CA ARG A 112 -21.32 -5.27 -9.02
C ARG A 112 -20.99 -5.44 -7.54
N MET A 113 -21.96 -5.80 -6.69
CA MET A 113 -21.72 -6.06 -5.27
C MET A 113 -20.88 -7.32 -5.06
N TRP A 114 -21.11 -8.35 -5.87
CA TRP A 114 -20.29 -9.57 -5.85
C TRP A 114 -18.86 -9.30 -6.30
N SER A 115 -18.68 -8.47 -7.34
CA SER A 115 -17.33 -8.04 -7.77
C SER A 115 -16.61 -7.28 -6.66
N LEU A 116 -17.29 -6.37 -5.96
CA LEU A 116 -16.71 -5.62 -4.83
C LEU A 116 -16.31 -6.54 -3.67
N MET A 117 -17.12 -7.56 -3.36
CA MET A 117 -16.76 -8.59 -2.38
C MET A 117 -15.52 -9.39 -2.78
N GLN A 118 -15.45 -9.85 -4.03
CA GLN A 118 -14.30 -10.62 -4.52
C GLN A 118 -13.02 -9.78 -4.49
N ILE A 119 -13.10 -8.50 -4.86
CA ILE A 119 -11.96 -7.57 -4.77
C ILE A 119 -11.59 -7.32 -3.30
N GLY A 120 -12.56 -7.14 -2.40
CA GLY A 120 -12.30 -6.90 -0.98
C GLY A 120 -11.64 -8.10 -0.29
N VAL A 121 -12.18 -9.30 -0.46
CA VAL A 121 -11.63 -10.54 0.10
C VAL A 121 -10.32 -10.91 -0.60
N GLY A 122 -10.30 -10.89 -1.93
CA GLY A 122 -9.12 -11.21 -2.73
C GLY A 122 -7.95 -10.26 -2.44
N GLY A 123 -8.22 -8.96 -2.33
CA GLY A 123 -7.23 -7.95 -1.96
C GLY A 123 -6.64 -8.18 -0.56
N TYR A 124 -7.46 -8.55 0.43
CA TYR A 124 -6.97 -8.88 1.78
C TYR A 124 -6.11 -10.15 1.79
N VAL A 125 -6.54 -11.20 1.09
CA VAL A 125 -5.79 -12.47 1.01
C VAL A 125 -4.46 -12.28 0.29
N VAL A 126 -4.45 -11.55 -0.83
CA VAL A 126 -3.23 -11.22 -1.57
C VAL A 126 -2.31 -10.35 -0.73
N GLY A 127 -2.83 -9.32 -0.06
CA GLY A 127 -2.05 -8.46 0.84
C GLY A 127 -1.38 -9.24 1.96
N ARG A 128 -2.12 -10.09 2.67
CA ARG A 128 -1.57 -10.98 3.72
C ARG A 128 -0.53 -11.97 3.18
N SER A 129 -0.75 -12.49 1.98
CA SER A 129 0.20 -13.39 1.33
C SER A 129 1.49 -12.65 0.97
N ALA A 130 1.40 -11.43 0.45
CA ALA A 130 2.54 -10.58 0.13
C ALA A 130 3.35 -10.20 1.38
N GLU A 131 2.68 -9.81 2.48
CA GLU A 131 3.33 -9.56 3.78
C GLU A 131 4.18 -10.76 4.22
N LYS A 132 3.59 -11.96 4.16
CA LYS A 132 4.26 -13.19 4.58
C LYS A 132 5.45 -13.56 3.70
N VAL A 133 5.34 -13.34 2.38
CA VAL A 133 6.45 -13.54 1.45
C VAL A 133 7.58 -12.54 1.74
N ALA A 134 7.25 -11.26 1.97
CA ALA A 134 8.25 -10.24 2.29
C ALA A 134 9.01 -10.55 3.59
N GLU A 135 8.36 -11.11 4.61
CA GLU A 135 9.03 -11.58 5.84
C GLU A 135 10.03 -12.72 5.58
N VAL A 136 9.71 -13.64 4.67
CA VAL A 136 10.61 -14.75 4.31
C VAL A 136 11.85 -14.24 3.59
N PHE A 137 11.72 -13.26 2.70
CA PHE A 137 12.86 -12.68 1.96
C PHE A 137 13.76 -11.76 2.82
N LYS A 138 13.28 -11.32 3.98
CA LYS A 138 14.06 -10.48 4.91
C LYS A 138 14.93 -11.31 5.88
N LYS A 139 14.74 -12.63 5.92
CA LYS A 139 15.61 -13.59 6.64
C LYS A 139 16.75 -14.06 5.74
#